data_AF-A0A2H1BR69-F1
#
_entry.id   AF-A0A2H1BR69-F1
#
_cell.length_a   1.000
_cell.length_b   1.000
_cell.length_c   1.000
_cell.angle_alpha   90.00
_cell.angle_beta   90.00
_cell.angle_gamma   90.00
#
_symmetry.space_group_name_H-M   'P 1'
#
loop_
_entity.id
_entity.type
_entity.pdbx_description
1 polymer ?
#
loop_
_entity_poly.entity_id
_entity_poly.type
_entity_poly.pdbx_seq_one_letter_code
_entity_poly.pdbx_strand_id
1 'polypeptide(L)'
;MLSDLCGVCSDPSAAHDPCGTAVTTGDGRKKNEKAENRTHEPLRHIIRSCMFPTVLRSPPRHLSDLMYVEHYENGGGYALHSYADELTHLSKDELDIFAKKFFKTLFSERRKRGSCVPFSYYCIGVVHGAARKMPELLSYLSVAYPALQVHTNPLERKNASEAIPLSLYAANVYKSYTRGIFRCGPMHAISVVGVKGEERGMFSREVINMIESDPFLALVTPWGKLSKLHGMDPHNSNDGPILWVRHGEQSVPVCASGPKGKTW
;
A
#
# COMPACT_ATOMS: atom_id res chain seq x y z
N MET A 1 19.29 20.88 -45.51
CA MET A 1 18.88 20.15 -46.73
C MET A 1 18.02 18.98 -46.28
N LEU A 2 16.74 18.82 -46.56
CA LEU A 2 15.80 19.45 -47.49
C LEU A 2 14.55 19.95 -46.74
N SER A 3 13.92 20.91 -47.39
CA SER A 3 12.68 21.63 -47.12
C SER A 3 11.41 20.90 -47.58
N ASP A 4 10.30 21.26 -46.93
CA ASP A 4 8.93 21.46 -47.44
C ASP A 4 8.14 20.34 -48.12
N LEU A 5 6.89 20.13 -47.65
CA LEU A 5 5.69 20.55 -48.40
C LEU A 5 4.40 20.39 -47.58
N CYS A 6 3.66 21.50 -47.49
CA CYS A 6 2.28 21.67 -47.04
C CYS A 6 1.27 20.91 -47.92
N GLY A 7 0.07 20.66 -47.36
CA GLY A 7 -1.11 20.27 -48.13
C GLY A 7 -2.39 20.27 -47.28
N VAL A 8 -3.00 21.44 -47.15
CA VAL A 8 -4.35 21.70 -46.62
C VAL A 8 -5.39 21.29 -47.69
N CYS A 9 -6.55 20.73 -47.30
CA CYS A 9 -7.81 20.94 -48.02
C CYS A 9 -9.04 20.57 -47.17
N SER A 10 -10.11 21.33 -47.39
CA SER A 10 -11.26 21.62 -46.54
C SER A 10 -12.51 20.76 -46.83
N ASP A 11 -13.45 20.76 -45.88
CA ASP A 11 -14.86 20.31 -46.00
C ASP A 11 -15.69 21.07 -47.06
N PRO A 12 -16.85 20.53 -47.48
CA PRO A 12 -18.11 21.16 -47.03
C PRO A 12 -19.34 20.23 -46.81
N SER A 13 -20.05 20.47 -45.69
CA SER A 13 -21.51 20.66 -45.46
C SER A 13 -22.63 19.89 -46.25
N ALA A 14 -23.40 19.10 -45.48
CA ALA A 14 -24.87 19.04 -45.26
C ALA A 14 -25.92 18.86 -46.39
N ALA A 15 -26.85 17.91 -46.18
CA ALA A 15 -28.27 17.95 -46.57
C ALA A 15 -29.14 16.94 -45.74
N HIS A 16 -30.41 17.32 -45.50
CA HIS A 16 -31.45 16.71 -44.62
C HIS A 16 -32.32 15.61 -45.28
N ASP A 17 -32.77 14.61 -44.48
CA ASP A 17 -34.06 13.84 -44.34
C ASP A 17 -34.87 13.33 -45.57
N PRO A 18 -35.83 12.35 -45.47
CA PRO A 18 -36.48 11.72 -44.29
C PRO A 18 -36.74 10.16 -44.32
N CYS A 19 -37.16 9.64 -43.15
CA CYS A 19 -38.01 8.47 -42.81
C CYS A 19 -38.41 7.41 -43.88
N GLY A 20 -38.21 6.12 -43.55
CA GLY A 20 -38.84 4.97 -44.24
C GLY A 20 -38.58 3.62 -43.55
N THR A 21 -39.64 2.81 -43.45
CA THR A 21 -39.89 1.60 -42.65
C THR A 21 -39.05 0.33 -42.93
N ALA A 22 -39.10 -0.58 -41.95
CA ALA A 22 -38.40 -1.84 -41.76
C ALA A 22 -38.48 -2.90 -42.88
N VAL A 23 -37.39 -3.66 -43.06
CA VAL A 23 -37.41 -5.09 -43.45
C VAL A 23 -36.27 -5.83 -42.74
N THR A 24 -36.63 -6.88 -42.02
CA THR A 24 -35.78 -7.89 -41.38
C THR A 24 -35.11 -8.79 -42.41
N THR A 25 -33.78 -8.99 -42.33
CA THR A 25 -33.14 -10.25 -42.73
C THR A 25 -31.94 -10.49 -41.83
N GLY A 26 -31.83 -11.74 -41.34
CA GLY A 26 -30.87 -12.13 -40.32
C GLY A 26 -29.44 -12.16 -40.83
N ASP A 27 -28.52 -11.82 -39.94
CA ASP A 27 -27.14 -12.26 -40.05
C ASP A 27 -26.61 -12.63 -38.67
N GLY A 28 -26.05 -13.84 -38.59
CA GLY A 28 -25.56 -14.49 -37.40
C GLY A 28 -24.32 -13.78 -36.87
N ARG A 29 -24.52 -12.69 -36.13
CA ARG A 29 -23.43 -11.98 -35.46
C ARG A 29 -23.02 -12.78 -34.23
N LYS A 30 -21.99 -13.63 -34.38
CA LYS A 30 -21.18 -14.12 -33.26
C LYS A 30 -20.83 -12.91 -32.38
N LYS A 31 -21.43 -12.82 -31.20
CA LYS A 31 -21.03 -11.86 -30.17
C LYS A 31 -19.59 -12.20 -29.81
N ASN A 32 -18.66 -11.44 -30.38
CA ASN A 32 -17.34 -11.24 -29.80
C ASN A 32 -17.59 -10.61 -28.43
N GLU A 33 -17.68 -11.44 -27.38
CA GLU A 33 -17.45 -11.03 -25.99
C GLU A 33 -15.98 -10.62 -25.89
N LYS A 34 -15.65 -9.47 -26.48
CA LYS A 34 -14.42 -8.75 -26.17
C LYS A 34 -14.53 -8.36 -24.70
N ALA A 35 -13.68 -9.01 -23.90
CA ALA A 35 -13.37 -8.71 -22.51
C ALA A 35 -14.03 -7.42 -22.01
N GLU A 36 -15.19 -7.58 -21.36
CA GLU A 36 -15.65 -6.55 -20.42
C GLU A 36 -14.45 -6.16 -19.58
N ASN A 37 -14.11 -4.88 -19.62
CA ASN A 37 -13.13 -4.28 -18.74
C ASN A 37 -13.73 -4.33 -17.33
N ARG A 38 -13.70 -5.53 -16.72
CA ARG A 38 -14.24 -5.79 -15.40
C ARG A 38 -13.38 -4.98 -14.45
N THR A 39 -13.89 -3.82 -14.05
CA THR A 39 -13.36 -3.05 -12.94
C THR A 39 -13.28 -4.00 -11.75
N HIS A 40 -12.07 -4.25 -11.28
CA HIS A 40 -11.86 -5.13 -10.15
C HIS A 40 -12.23 -4.39 -8.88
N GLU A 41 -13.09 -5.00 -8.07
CA GLU A 41 -13.56 -4.43 -6.81
C GLU A 41 -12.90 -5.17 -5.64
N PRO A 42 -11.96 -4.54 -4.91
CA PRO A 42 -11.17 -5.25 -3.90
C PRO A 42 -12.00 -5.85 -2.77
N LEU A 43 -13.01 -5.12 -2.28
CA LEU A 43 -13.86 -5.59 -1.18
C LEU A 43 -14.60 -6.88 -1.54
N ARG A 44 -15.15 -6.97 -2.75
CA ARG A 44 -15.81 -8.20 -3.23
C ARG A 44 -14.84 -9.36 -3.36
N HIS A 45 -13.61 -9.08 -3.78
CA HIS A 45 -12.58 -10.11 -3.87
C HIS A 45 -12.26 -10.68 -2.49
N ILE A 46 -12.00 -9.82 -1.50
CA ILE A 46 -11.69 -10.22 -0.12
C ILE A 46 -12.86 -11.00 0.51
N ILE A 47 -14.09 -10.52 0.35
CA ILE A 47 -15.27 -11.23 0.90
C ILE A 47 -15.41 -12.62 0.28
N ARG A 48 -15.14 -12.76 -1.03
CA ARG A 48 -15.17 -14.05 -1.71
C ARG A 48 -14.03 -14.98 -1.30
N SER A 49 -12.82 -14.47 -1.10
CA SER A 49 -11.68 -15.30 -0.68
C SER A 49 -11.84 -15.81 0.76
N CYS A 50 -12.53 -15.06 1.62
CA CYS A 50 -12.88 -15.48 2.97
C CYS A 50 -13.97 -16.58 3.01
N MET A 51 -14.75 -16.74 1.94
CA MET A 51 -15.74 -17.81 1.84
C MET A 51 -15.05 -19.04 1.23
N PHE A 52 -15.00 -20.16 1.97
CA PHE A 52 -14.44 -21.41 1.46
C PHE A 52 -15.06 -21.75 0.10
N PRO A 53 -14.29 -21.73 -1.00
CA PRO A 53 -14.83 -22.08 -2.30
C PRO A 53 -15.14 -23.58 -2.28
N THR A 54 -16.39 -23.95 -2.55
CA THR A 54 -16.79 -25.34 -2.81
C THR A 54 -16.14 -25.92 -4.07
N VAL A 55 -15.50 -25.08 -4.88
CA VAL A 55 -14.85 -25.46 -6.15
C VAL A 55 -13.45 -24.84 -6.21
N LEU A 56 -12.43 -25.70 -6.34
CA LEU A 56 -11.06 -25.29 -6.66
C LEU A 56 -11.06 -24.58 -8.02
N ARG A 57 -10.65 -23.31 -8.04
CA ARG A 57 -10.43 -22.60 -9.30
C ARG A 57 -9.32 -23.28 -10.09
N SER A 58 -9.50 -23.39 -11.40
CA SER A 58 -8.44 -23.80 -12.31
C SER A 58 -7.21 -22.90 -12.14
N PRO A 59 -5.98 -23.44 -12.16
CA PRO A 59 -4.78 -22.63 -11.96
C PRO A 59 -4.72 -21.49 -13.00
N PRO A 60 -4.36 -20.26 -12.59
CA PRO A 60 -4.10 -19.19 -13.53
C PRO A 60 -2.98 -19.61 -14.49
N ARG A 61 -3.16 -19.33 -15.78
CA ARG A 61 -2.20 -19.76 -16.81
C ARG A 61 -0.98 -18.84 -16.88
N HIS A 62 -1.12 -17.59 -16.43
CA HIS A 62 -0.04 -16.61 -16.42
C HIS A 62 0.03 -15.88 -15.07
N LEU A 63 1.24 -15.57 -14.62
CA LEU A 63 1.49 -14.74 -13.45
C LEU A 63 0.81 -13.35 -13.52
N SER A 64 0.51 -12.84 -14.72
CA SER A 64 -0.25 -11.59 -14.86
C SER A 64 -1.68 -11.68 -14.36
N ASP A 65 -2.27 -12.88 -14.37
CA ASP A 65 -3.67 -13.09 -14.00
C ASP A 65 -3.91 -12.89 -12.50
N LEU A 66 -2.82 -12.79 -11.71
CA LEU A 66 -2.79 -12.54 -10.27
C LEU A 66 -2.55 -11.04 -9.94
N MET A 67 -2.54 -10.17 -10.96
CA MET A 67 -2.47 -8.73 -10.83
C MET A 67 -3.79 -8.11 -11.30
N TYR A 68 -4.40 -7.31 -10.45
CA TYR A 68 -5.70 -6.70 -10.69
C TYR A 68 -5.57 -5.17 -10.67
N VAL A 69 -6.25 -4.50 -11.61
CA VAL A 69 -6.23 -3.04 -11.70
C VAL A 69 -7.58 -2.49 -11.25
N GLU A 70 -7.54 -1.64 -10.24
CA GLU A 70 -8.67 -0.81 -9.83
C GLU A 70 -8.51 0.59 -10.44
N HIS A 71 -9.60 1.14 -10.96
CA HIS A 71 -9.68 2.54 -11.40
C HIS A 71 -10.63 3.28 -10.47
N TYR A 72 -10.10 4.25 -9.73
CA TYR A 72 -10.87 5.01 -8.76
C TYR A 72 -11.73 6.06 -9.46
N GLU A 73 -13.05 5.92 -9.36
CA GLU A 73 -14.01 6.69 -10.18
C GLU A 73 -13.92 8.21 -9.96
N ASN A 74 -13.79 8.65 -8.71
CA ASN A 74 -13.84 10.09 -8.40
C ASN A 74 -12.51 10.81 -8.69
N GLY A 75 -11.38 10.13 -8.51
CA GLY A 75 -10.04 10.72 -8.65
C GLY A 75 -9.31 10.32 -9.92
N GLY A 76 -9.81 9.34 -10.68
CA GLY A 76 -9.21 8.83 -11.92
C GLY A 76 -7.86 8.12 -11.75
N GLY A 77 -7.49 7.79 -10.51
CA GLY A 77 -6.22 7.12 -10.18
C GLY A 77 -6.32 5.61 -10.39
N TYR A 78 -5.18 4.97 -10.70
CA TYR A 78 -5.08 3.53 -10.83
C TYR A 78 -4.37 2.91 -9.63
N ALA A 79 -4.93 1.85 -9.07
CA ALA A 79 -4.31 1.04 -8.02
C ALA A 79 -4.06 -0.38 -8.54
N LEU A 80 -2.88 -0.92 -8.24
CA LEU A 80 -2.49 -2.28 -8.62
C LEU A 80 -2.63 -3.19 -7.40
N HIS A 81 -3.40 -4.26 -7.52
CA HIS A 81 -3.70 -5.18 -6.44
C HIS A 81 -3.21 -6.59 -6.73
N SER A 82 -2.78 -7.27 -5.67
CA SER A 82 -2.57 -8.72 -5.65
C SER A 82 -2.99 -9.27 -4.29
N TYR A 83 -3.21 -10.58 -4.19
CA TYR A 83 -3.77 -11.22 -3.01
C TYR A 83 -2.88 -12.35 -2.52
N ALA A 84 -2.36 -12.23 -1.29
CA ALA A 84 -1.46 -13.21 -0.70
C ALA A 84 -2.05 -14.62 -0.70
N ASP A 85 -3.36 -14.75 -0.47
CA ASP A 85 -4.08 -16.03 -0.48
C ASP A 85 -3.97 -16.72 -1.85
N GLU A 86 -4.10 -15.99 -2.97
CA GLU A 86 -3.92 -16.54 -4.32
C GLU A 86 -2.44 -16.85 -4.63
N LEU A 87 -1.53 -16.01 -4.12
CA LEU A 87 -0.09 -16.17 -4.30
C LEU A 87 0.48 -17.37 -3.51
N THR A 88 -0.24 -17.89 -2.50
CA THR A 88 0.20 -19.07 -1.74
C THR A 88 0.35 -20.33 -2.58
N HIS A 89 -0.33 -20.39 -3.74
CA HIS A 89 -0.25 -21.52 -4.66
C HIS A 89 0.97 -21.49 -5.57
N LEU A 90 1.72 -20.39 -5.60
CA LEU A 90 2.95 -20.27 -6.38
C LEU A 90 4.12 -20.94 -5.65
N SER A 91 5.00 -21.57 -6.42
CA SER A 91 6.33 -21.96 -5.92
C SER A 91 7.15 -20.72 -5.54
N LYS A 92 8.23 -20.91 -4.79
CA LYS A 92 9.13 -19.82 -4.39
C LYS A 92 9.70 -19.07 -5.60
N ASP A 93 10.14 -19.80 -6.63
CA ASP A 93 10.73 -19.20 -7.83
C ASP A 93 9.68 -18.43 -8.64
N GLU A 94 8.45 -18.96 -8.74
CA GLU A 94 7.34 -18.25 -9.39
C GLU A 94 6.95 -16.98 -8.63
N LEU A 95 6.94 -17.03 -7.29
CA LEU A 95 6.65 -15.89 -6.44
C LEU A 95 7.73 -14.80 -6.57
N ASP A 96 9.01 -15.18 -6.66
CA ASP A 96 10.11 -14.26 -6.88
C ASP A 96 10.03 -13.59 -8.27
N ILE A 97 9.66 -14.35 -9.31
CA ILE A 97 9.40 -13.82 -10.66
C ILE A 97 8.18 -12.89 -10.64
N PHE A 98 7.12 -13.30 -9.93
CA PHE A 98 5.91 -12.52 -9.77
C PHE A 98 6.19 -11.18 -9.08
N ALA A 99 6.90 -11.16 -7.95
CA ALA A 99 7.21 -9.94 -7.21
C ALA A 99 7.99 -8.92 -8.05
N LYS A 100 8.99 -9.38 -8.84
CA LYS A 100 9.71 -8.54 -9.81
C LYS A 100 8.78 -7.97 -10.87
N LYS A 101 7.86 -8.79 -11.39
CA LYS A 101 6.88 -8.37 -12.41
C LYS A 101 5.85 -7.39 -11.84
N PHE A 102 5.43 -7.59 -10.59
CA PHE A 102 4.54 -6.70 -9.86
C PHE A 102 5.16 -5.31 -9.75
N PHE A 103 6.40 -5.20 -9.25
CA PHE A 103 7.07 -3.90 -9.15
C PHE A 103 7.41 -3.27 -10.51
N LYS A 104 7.78 -4.08 -11.52
CA LYS A 104 7.98 -3.57 -12.88
C LYS A 104 6.71 -2.94 -13.45
N THR A 105 5.55 -3.51 -13.14
CA THR A 105 4.24 -2.97 -13.54
C THR A 105 3.90 -1.73 -12.70
N LEU A 106 4.06 -1.82 -11.37
CA LEU A 106 3.72 -0.76 -10.42
C LEU A 106 4.53 0.52 -10.66
N PHE A 107 5.85 0.40 -10.81
CA PHE A 107 6.76 1.52 -11.06
C PHE A 107 6.85 1.91 -12.55
N SER A 108 5.92 1.45 -13.37
CA SER A 108 5.87 1.86 -14.77
C SER A 108 5.56 3.36 -14.87
N GLU A 109 6.35 4.04 -15.69
CA GLU A 109 6.27 5.48 -15.88
C GLU A 109 5.71 5.82 -17.26
N ARG A 110 4.86 6.84 -17.34
CA ARG A 110 4.37 7.42 -18.59
C ARG A 110 4.98 8.80 -18.81
N ARG A 111 5.30 9.09 -20.08
CA ARG A 111 5.70 10.43 -20.51
C ARG A 111 4.54 11.10 -21.23
N LYS A 112 4.16 12.29 -20.77
CA LYS A 112 3.22 13.15 -21.50
C LYS A 112 4.02 14.01 -22.49
N ARG A 113 3.57 14.11 -23.74
CA ARG A 113 4.18 15.00 -24.73
C ARG A 113 4.25 16.42 -24.17
N GLY A 114 5.45 17.01 -24.16
CA GLY A 114 5.69 18.35 -23.61
C GLY A 114 6.00 18.41 -22.11
N SER A 115 6.07 17.27 -21.39
CA SER A 115 6.55 17.24 -20.00
C SER A 115 7.97 16.67 -19.93
N CYS A 116 8.85 17.36 -19.20
CA CYS A 116 10.25 16.96 -19.03
C CYS A 116 10.45 15.82 -18.03
N VAL A 117 9.43 15.50 -17.23
CA VAL A 117 9.50 14.46 -16.19
C VAL A 117 8.47 13.36 -16.48
N PRO A 118 8.83 12.09 -16.26
CA PRO A 118 7.86 10.99 -16.28
C PRO A 118 6.92 11.07 -15.06
N PHE A 119 5.76 10.42 -15.18
CA PHE A 119 4.80 10.25 -14.09
C PHE A 119 4.52 8.77 -13.89
N SER A 120 4.33 8.33 -12.64
CA SER A 120 3.89 6.97 -12.37
C SER A 120 2.52 6.70 -13.02
N TYR A 121 2.36 5.50 -13.57
CA TYR A 121 1.07 5.05 -14.11
C TYR A 121 0.09 4.69 -12.98
N TYR A 122 0.59 4.06 -11.92
CA TYR A 122 -0.18 3.65 -10.74
C TYR A 122 0.08 4.58 -9.56
N CYS A 123 -0.98 4.92 -8.82
CA CYS A 123 -0.91 5.73 -7.61
C CYS A 123 -0.45 4.90 -6.40
N ILE A 124 -0.80 3.62 -6.36
CA ILE A 124 -0.52 2.72 -5.24
C ILE A 124 -0.48 1.26 -5.70
N GLY A 125 0.35 0.46 -5.03
CA GLY A 125 0.35 -0.99 -5.13
C GLY A 125 -0.03 -1.61 -3.79
N VAL A 126 -0.93 -2.58 -3.80
CA VAL A 126 -1.43 -3.25 -2.58
C VAL A 126 -1.35 -4.75 -2.76
N VAL A 127 -0.57 -5.42 -1.90
CA VAL A 127 -0.58 -6.88 -1.79
C VAL A 127 -1.38 -7.25 -0.53
N HIS A 128 -2.65 -7.57 -0.73
CA HIS A 128 -3.60 -7.85 0.35
C HIS A 128 -3.16 -9.09 1.13
N GLY A 129 -3.07 -8.97 2.45
CA GLY A 129 -2.71 -10.10 3.33
C GLY A 129 -1.23 -10.50 3.33
N ALA A 130 -0.34 -9.80 2.62
CA ALA A 130 1.09 -10.15 2.56
C ALA A 130 1.77 -10.14 3.95
N ALA A 131 1.43 -9.15 4.77
CA ALA A 131 1.97 -8.98 6.11
C ALA A 131 1.51 -10.04 7.13
N ARG A 132 0.60 -10.97 6.78
CA ARG A 132 0.07 -12.00 7.70
C ARG A 132 1.16 -12.87 8.33
N LYS A 133 2.30 -13.03 7.64
CA LYS A 133 3.45 -13.82 8.13
C LYS A 133 4.31 -13.07 9.15
N MET A 134 4.20 -11.75 9.23
CA MET A 134 4.94 -10.96 10.21
C MET A 134 4.26 -11.05 11.59
N PRO A 135 5.04 -11.12 12.68
CA PRO A 135 4.47 -11.05 14.02
C PRO A 135 3.85 -9.66 14.26
N GLU A 136 2.99 -9.58 15.28
CA GLU A 136 2.53 -8.28 15.78
C GLU A 136 3.74 -7.53 16.38
N LEU A 137 4.23 -6.54 15.64
CA LEU A 137 5.54 -5.92 15.90
C LEU A 137 5.60 -5.20 17.25
N LEU A 138 4.50 -4.60 17.72
CA LEU A 138 4.50 -3.94 19.03
C LEU A 138 4.68 -4.97 20.15
N SER A 139 3.94 -6.08 20.11
CA SER A 139 4.08 -7.20 21.04
C SER A 139 5.51 -7.73 21.03
N TYR A 140 6.02 -8.05 19.83
CA TYR A 140 7.36 -8.60 19.65
C TYR A 140 8.43 -7.68 20.25
N LEU A 141 8.42 -6.39 19.90
CA LEU A 141 9.41 -5.44 20.38
C LEU A 141 9.28 -5.17 21.88
N SER A 142 8.08 -5.22 22.46
CA SER A 142 7.87 -5.04 23.90
C SER A 142 8.57 -6.11 24.74
N VAL A 143 8.74 -7.31 24.19
CA VAL A 143 9.44 -8.44 24.83
C VAL A 143 10.92 -8.43 24.49
N ALA A 144 11.27 -8.17 23.23
CA ALA A 144 12.67 -8.17 22.78
C ALA A 144 13.47 -6.97 23.31
N TYR A 145 12.85 -5.80 23.41
CA TYR A 145 13.48 -4.54 23.83
C TYR A 145 12.62 -3.79 24.87
N PRO A 146 12.34 -4.38 26.04
CA PRO A 146 11.38 -3.85 27.01
C PRO A 146 11.78 -2.48 27.58
N ALA A 147 13.09 -2.22 27.65
CA ALA A 147 13.68 -1.00 28.19
C ALA A 147 13.89 0.11 27.14
N LEU A 148 13.62 -0.15 25.86
CA LEU A 148 13.75 0.84 24.79
C LEU A 148 12.85 2.03 25.10
N GLN A 149 13.43 3.23 25.14
CA GLN A 149 12.67 4.45 25.40
C GLN A 149 11.94 4.89 24.13
N VAL A 150 10.61 4.94 24.21
CA VAL A 150 9.76 5.43 23.13
C VAL A 150 9.07 6.71 23.57
N HIS A 151 8.96 7.65 22.65
CA HIS A 151 8.28 8.90 22.91
C HIS A 151 6.79 8.75 22.59
N THR A 152 5.95 9.32 23.43
CA THR A 152 4.49 9.40 23.22
C THR A 152 3.94 10.75 23.64
N ASN A 153 2.83 11.19 23.03
CA ASN A 153 2.09 12.35 23.48
C ASN A 153 0.78 11.91 24.17
N PRO A 154 0.62 12.15 25.47
CA PRO A 154 -0.65 11.86 26.14
C PRO A 154 -1.83 12.55 25.46
N LEU A 155 -2.92 11.81 25.24
CA LEU A 155 -4.12 12.30 24.54
C LEU A 155 -4.72 13.56 25.19
N GLU A 156 -4.63 13.65 26.52
CA GLU A 156 -5.20 14.75 27.32
C GLU A 156 -4.37 16.04 27.25
N ARG A 157 -3.08 15.94 26.92
CA ARG A 157 -2.13 17.07 26.96
C ARG A 157 -1.50 17.26 25.59
N LYS A 158 -2.12 18.09 24.74
CA LYS A 158 -1.70 18.34 23.35
C LYS A 158 -0.21 18.68 23.16
N ASN A 159 0.43 19.32 24.13
CA ASN A 159 1.82 19.75 24.06
C ASN A 159 2.78 18.97 24.96
N ALA A 160 2.30 17.91 25.63
CA ALA A 160 3.17 17.08 26.46
C ALA A 160 3.80 15.98 25.61
N SER A 161 5.10 15.77 25.77
CA SER A 161 5.83 14.62 25.24
C SER A 161 6.48 13.91 26.42
N GLU A 162 6.35 12.60 26.48
CA GLU A 162 6.97 11.77 27.50
C GLU A 162 7.74 10.62 26.86
N ALA A 163 8.88 10.30 27.44
CA ALA A 163 9.65 9.11 27.09
C ALA A 163 9.35 8.04 28.13
N ILE A 164 8.83 6.90 27.69
CA ILE A 164 8.52 5.76 28.54
C ILE A 164 9.12 4.47 27.97
N PRO A 165 9.39 3.45 28.80
CA PRO A 165 9.80 2.14 28.31
C PRO A 165 8.75 1.53 27.36
N LEU A 166 9.21 0.89 26.29
CA LEU A 166 8.35 0.27 25.28
C LEU A 166 7.41 -0.80 25.88
N SER A 167 7.89 -1.56 26.87
CA SER A 167 7.06 -2.52 27.61
C SER A 167 5.86 -1.86 28.29
N LEU A 168 6.05 -0.69 28.93
CA LEU A 168 4.98 0.08 29.55
C LEU A 168 4.05 0.68 28.49
N TYR A 169 4.59 1.19 27.39
CA TYR A 169 3.79 1.69 26.27
C TYR A 169 2.86 0.59 25.72
N ALA A 170 3.40 -0.59 25.41
CA ALA A 170 2.63 -1.73 24.92
C ALA A 170 1.56 -2.16 25.92
N ALA A 171 1.88 -2.24 27.22
CA ALA A 171 0.91 -2.56 28.26
C ALA A 171 -0.26 -1.55 28.30
N ASN A 172 0.02 -0.25 28.15
CA ASN A 172 -1.01 0.79 28.08
C ASN A 172 -1.91 0.66 26.84
N VAL A 173 -1.31 0.32 25.69
CA VAL A 173 -2.05 0.03 24.45
C VAL A 173 -3.01 -1.13 24.67
N TYR A 174 -2.53 -2.30 25.12
CA TYR A 174 -3.38 -3.48 25.30
C TYR A 174 -4.46 -3.28 26.36
N LYS A 175 -4.12 -2.62 27.48
CA LYS A 175 -5.07 -2.34 28.57
C LYS A 175 -6.24 -1.47 28.09
N SER A 176 -5.99 -0.56 27.16
CA SER A 176 -6.97 0.43 26.71
C SER A 176 -7.57 0.13 25.33
N TYR A 177 -7.14 -0.94 24.68
CA TYR A 177 -7.61 -1.33 23.36
C TYR A 177 -9.07 -1.78 23.40
N THR A 178 -9.89 -1.17 22.54
CA THR A 178 -11.28 -1.57 22.34
C THR A 178 -11.72 -1.23 20.92
N ARG A 179 -12.31 -2.21 20.22
CA ARG A 179 -12.97 -2.03 18.90
C ARG A 179 -12.13 -1.25 17.87
N GLY A 180 -10.83 -1.54 17.78
CA GLY A 180 -9.94 -0.96 16.77
C GLY A 180 -9.25 0.35 17.17
N ILE A 181 -9.48 0.87 18.38
CA ILE A 181 -8.79 2.05 18.93
C ILE A 181 -8.21 1.74 20.31
N PHE A 182 -7.27 2.54 20.79
CA PHE A 182 -6.75 2.47 22.16
C PHE A 182 -6.66 3.86 22.79
N ARG A 183 -6.74 3.97 24.12
CA ARG A 183 -6.83 5.25 24.85
C ARG A 183 -5.50 5.65 25.50
N CYS A 184 -4.45 5.68 24.71
CA CYS A 184 -3.19 6.32 25.07
C CYS A 184 -2.58 7.02 23.84
N GLY A 185 -1.49 7.75 24.05
CA GLY A 185 -0.81 8.51 23.00
C GLY A 185 -0.25 7.64 21.86
N PRO A 186 0.08 8.23 20.70
CA PRO A 186 0.77 7.52 19.64
C PRO A 186 2.20 7.18 20.07
N MET A 187 2.79 6.14 19.48
CA MET A 187 4.24 5.94 19.57
C MET A 187 4.87 6.71 18.42
N HIS A 188 5.77 7.64 18.74
CA HIS A 188 6.57 8.30 17.71
C HIS A 188 7.46 7.31 16.98
N ALA A 189 7.84 7.68 15.76
CA ALA A 189 8.66 6.82 14.93
C ALA A 189 9.99 6.47 15.62
N ILE A 190 10.31 5.18 15.60
CA ILE A 190 11.62 4.66 15.96
C ILE A 190 12.29 4.08 14.72
N SER A 191 13.58 4.35 14.54
CA SER A 191 14.40 3.71 13.52
C SER A 191 14.74 2.28 13.92
N VAL A 192 14.69 1.36 12.94
CA VAL A 192 15.11 -0.05 13.08
C VAL A 192 16.54 -0.26 12.57
N VAL A 193 17.10 0.74 11.90
CA VAL A 193 18.45 0.71 11.30
C VAL A 193 19.49 1.45 12.15
N GLY A 194 19.17 1.70 13.42
CA GLY A 194 20.02 2.44 14.34
C GLY A 194 19.66 3.92 14.41
N VAL A 195 20.32 4.61 15.33
CA VAL A 195 20.03 6.01 15.66
C VAL A 195 21.03 6.93 14.97
N LYS A 196 20.53 7.92 14.23
CA LYS A 196 21.32 9.01 13.67
C LYS A 196 20.71 10.35 14.07
N GLY A 197 21.54 11.26 14.58
CA GLY A 197 21.11 12.60 14.98
C GLY A 197 20.03 12.57 16.05
N GLU A 198 18.88 13.20 15.78
CA GLU A 198 17.74 13.32 16.70
C GLU A 198 16.79 12.11 16.70
N GLU A 199 17.04 11.13 15.83
CA GLU A 199 16.21 9.93 15.76
C GLU A 199 16.27 9.13 17.07
N ARG A 200 15.21 8.36 17.31
CA ARG A 200 15.15 7.38 18.39
C ARG A 200 15.02 6.00 17.75
N GLY A 201 15.39 4.98 18.50
CA GLY A 201 15.23 3.60 18.04
C GLY A 201 16.44 2.77 18.35
N MET A 202 16.67 1.78 17.50
CA MET A 202 17.64 0.73 17.75
C MET A 202 18.04 0.08 16.42
N PHE A 203 19.13 -0.66 16.41
CA PHE A 203 19.49 -1.48 15.26
C PHE A 203 19.09 -2.95 15.51
N SER A 204 18.06 -3.45 14.82
CA SER A 204 17.65 -4.86 14.92
C SER A 204 17.86 -5.56 13.59
N ARG A 205 18.86 -6.44 13.56
CA ARG A 205 19.04 -7.35 12.43
C ARG A 205 17.87 -8.32 12.33
N GLU A 206 17.27 -8.71 13.45
CA GLU A 206 16.14 -9.64 13.50
C GLU A 206 14.91 -9.06 12.80
N VAL A 207 14.53 -7.82 13.12
CA VAL A 207 13.40 -7.14 12.46
C VAL A 207 13.69 -6.89 10.99
N ILE A 208 14.93 -6.49 10.65
CA ILE A 208 15.35 -6.36 9.25
C ILE A 208 15.17 -7.70 8.51
N ASN A 209 15.65 -8.80 9.07
CA ASN A 209 15.50 -10.13 8.50
C ASN A 209 14.02 -10.53 8.36
N MET A 210 13.14 -10.13 9.30
CA MET A 210 11.69 -10.36 9.17
C MET A 210 11.11 -9.61 7.97
N ILE A 211 11.50 -8.34 7.77
CA ILE A 211 11.08 -7.53 6.62
C ILE A 211 11.61 -8.16 5.32
N GLU A 212 12.89 -8.57 5.29
CA GLU A 212 13.52 -9.18 4.12
C GLU A 212 13.09 -10.62 3.84
N SER A 213 12.40 -11.27 4.79
CA SER A 213 11.77 -12.57 4.56
C SER A 213 10.56 -12.48 3.63
N ASP A 214 9.96 -11.29 3.50
CA ASP A 214 8.89 -11.04 2.55
C ASP A 214 9.46 -10.82 1.12
N PRO A 215 8.99 -11.58 0.12
CA PRO A 215 9.56 -11.53 -1.23
C PRO A 215 9.31 -10.20 -1.95
N PHE A 216 8.31 -9.42 -1.54
CA PHE A 216 8.08 -8.09 -2.08
C PHE A 216 8.99 -7.08 -1.39
N LEU A 217 8.97 -7.02 -0.06
CA LEU A 217 9.74 -6.04 0.71
C LEU A 217 11.24 -6.17 0.47
N ALA A 218 11.78 -7.38 0.37
CA ALA A 218 13.20 -7.63 0.07
C ALA A 218 13.70 -6.97 -1.23
N LEU A 219 12.81 -6.72 -2.19
CA LEU A 219 13.16 -6.05 -3.44
C LEU A 219 13.26 -4.53 -3.28
N VAL A 220 12.49 -3.95 -2.36
CA VAL A 220 12.26 -2.49 -2.25
C VAL A 220 12.72 -1.87 -0.93
N THR A 221 13.38 -2.62 -0.04
CA THR A 221 14.15 -2.01 1.05
C THR A 221 15.17 -1.01 0.50
N PRO A 222 15.66 -0.05 1.30
CA PRO A 222 16.63 0.94 0.83
C PRO A 222 17.91 0.34 0.22
N TRP A 223 18.29 -0.88 0.61
CA TRP A 223 19.42 -1.65 0.08
C TRP A 223 18.99 -2.83 -0.82
N GLY A 224 17.70 -2.96 -1.09
CA GLY A 224 17.08 -4.00 -1.89
C GLY A 224 17.49 -3.92 -3.37
N LYS A 225 17.18 -4.97 -4.14
CA LYS A 225 17.62 -5.13 -5.54
C LYS A 225 17.09 -4.06 -6.49
N LEU A 226 15.96 -3.41 -6.17
CA LEU A 226 15.38 -2.34 -6.97
C LEU A 226 15.83 -0.95 -6.53
N SER A 227 16.58 -0.84 -5.44
CA SER A 227 17.14 0.44 -4.99
C SER A 227 18.39 0.81 -5.77
N LYS A 228 18.62 2.12 -5.95
CA LYS A 228 19.91 2.65 -6.44
C LYS A 228 21.05 2.41 -5.45
N LEU A 229 20.73 2.25 -4.18
CA LEU A 229 21.66 1.99 -3.08
C LEU A 229 21.78 0.48 -2.79
N HIS A 230 21.53 -0.36 -3.79
CA HIS A 230 21.59 -1.81 -3.65
C HIS A 230 22.92 -2.27 -3.03
N GLY A 231 22.83 -3.12 -2.01
CA GLY A 231 24.00 -3.66 -1.30
C GLY A 231 24.59 -2.74 -0.22
N MET A 232 23.95 -1.60 0.06
CA MET A 232 24.26 -0.77 1.22
C MET A 232 24.09 -1.56 2.53
N ASP A 233 24.98 -1.35 3.51
CA ASP A 233 24.77 -1.84 4.88
C ASP A 233 23.57 -1.11 5.51
N PRO A 234 22.55 -1.82 6.01
CA PRO A 234 21.41 -1.21 6.69
C PRO A 234 21.77 -0.17 7.74
N HIS A 235 22.85 -0.35 8.51
CA HIS A 235 23.32 0.65 9.50
C HIS A 235 23.58 2.04 8.90
N ASN A 236 23.95 2.08 7.62
CA ASN A 236 24.27 3.31 6.91
C ASN A 236 23.06 3.96 6.23
N SER A 237 21.88 3.32 6.27
CA SER A 237 20.63 3.89 5.73
C SER A 237 20.20 5.13 6.51
N ASN A 238 19.70 6.14 5.78
CA ASN A 238 18.94 7.27 6.33
C ASN A 238 17.45 7.18 5.94
N ASP A 239 17.06 6.16 5.17
CA ASP A 239 15.71 6.02 4.59
C ASP A 239 14.78 5.16 5.48
N GLY A 240 15.27 4.71 6.64
CA GLY A 240 14.61 3.73 7.50
C GLY A 240 15.03 2.29 7.20
N PRO A 241 14.19 1.27 7.53
CA PRO A 241 12.79 1.36 8.00
C PRO A 241 12.59 1.99 9.38
N ILE A 242 11.42 2.59 9.58
CA ILE A 242 10.96 3.14 10.86
C ILE A 242 9.64 2.47 11.29
N LEU A 243 9.38 2.41 12.59
CA LEU A 243 8.16 1.85 13.18
C LEU A 243 7.48 2.89 14.07
N TRP A 244 6.15 3.01 13.95
CA TRP A 244 5.34 3.92 14.76
C TRP A 244 3.97 3.30 15.02
N VAL A 245 3.25 3.81 16.03
CA VAL A 245 1.92 3.31 16.40
C VAL A 245 0.94 4.47 16.51
N ARG A 246 -0.27 4.30 15.97
CA ARG A 246 -1.35 5.31 16.01
C ARG A 246 -2.56 4.75 16.75
N HIS A 247 -3.19 5.59 17.57
CA HIS A 247 -4.32 5.22 18.43
C HIS A 247 -5.69 5.17 17.74
N GLY A 248 -5.76 5.51 16.44
CA GLY A 248 -7.01 5.69 15.71
C GLY A 248 -7.76 6.97 16.11
N GLU A 249 -8.58 7.50 15.20
CA GLU A 249 -9.39 8.68 15.46
C GLU A 249 -10.46 8.40 16.52
N GLN A 250 -10.60 9.29 17.51
CA GLN A 250 -11.50 9.09 18.63
C GLN A 250 -11.85 10.42 19.33
N SER A 251 -13.02 10.47 19.96
CA SER A 251 -13.38 11.54 20.90
C SER A 251 -12.68 11.32 22.24
N VAL A 252 -11.89 12.29 22.69
CA VAL A 252 -11.25 12.28 24.01
C VAL A 252 -12.08 13.16 24.95
N PRO A 253 -12.53 12.66 26.12
CA PRO A 253 -13.23 13.49 27.09
C PRO A 253 -12.36 14.68 27.49
N VAL A 254 -12.95 15.88 27.49
CA VAL A 254 -12.28 17.06 28.03
C VAL A 254 -12.30 16.92 29.55
N CYS A 255 -11.25 16.39 30.14
CA CYS A 255 -11.06 16.50 31.58
C CYS A 255 -10.92 18.00 31.89
N ALA A 256 -11.93 18.59 32.53
CA ALA A 256 -11.80 19.90 33.15
C ALA A 256 -10.57 19.82 34.05
N SER A 257 -9.58 20.69 33.84
CA SER A 257 -8.47 20.83 34.79
C SER A 257 -9.10 20.99 36.18
N GLY A 258 -8.89 20.01 37.06
CA GLY A 258 -9.32 20.12 38.45
C GLY A 258 -8.85 21.45 39.03
N PRO A 259 -9.62 22.06 39.95
CA PRO A 259 -9.30 23.39 40.47
C PRO A 259 -7.85 23.37 40.94
N LYS A 260 -7.02 24.27 40.36
CA LYS A 260 -5.66 24.51 40.84
C LYS A 260 -5.76 24.73 42.34
N GLY A 261 -5.22 23.80 43.13
CA GLY A 261 -5.27 23.86 44.57
C GLY A 261 -4.81 25.24 45.03
N LYS A 262 -5.74 26.03 45.57
CA LYS A 262 -5.39 27.17 46.39
C LYS A 262 -4.85 26.57 47.68
N THR A 263 -3.53 26.60 47.83
CA THR A 263 -2.89 26.56 49.15
C THR A 263 -3.49 27.69 49.97
N TRP A 264 -4.19 27.33 51.04
CA TRP A 264 -4.48 28.22 52.17
C TRP A 264 -3.32 28.12 53.15
#